data_AF-A0AAU0Q7Y3-F1
#
_entry.id   AF-A0AAU0Q7Y3-F1
#
_cell.length_a   1.000
_cell.length_b   1.000
_cell.length_c   1.000
_cell.angle_alpha   90.00
_cell.angle_beta   90.00
_cell.angle_gamma   90.00
#
_symmetry.space_group_name_H-M   'P 1'
#
loop_
_entity.id
_entity.type
_entity.pdbx_description
1 polymer ?
#
loop_
_entity_poly.entity_id
_entity_poly.type
_entity_poly.pdbx_seq_one_letter_code
_entity_poly.pdbx_strand_id
1 'polypeptide(L)'
;MLRGIQALSRPLTRVYRALAVIGVLAASLLASWVGAVPQVGLAASALPTFAHVVIVVEENRSQAAIIGNKSAPFINSLAANGAMMAQAFAETHPSEPNYLALFAGNTFGLTKNTCPVNGGALPNLGSELLSAGYTFMGFAEDLPAVGSTVCSAGKYARKHVPWVNFSNVPATLSVPFSAFPKPQNYPGLPTVSFVIPNADNDMHDGSIAQGDAWLNRHLSAYANWAKTNNSLLVVTWDEDDGSSRNQIPTVFYGAHVRPGTYNETISHYNVLSTLEQIYGLPKTGYATNAPPITDIWGD
;
A
#
# COMPACT_ATOMS: atom_id res chain seq x y z
N MET A 1 60.17 -21.31 -65.26
CA MET A 1 60.89 -22.60 -65.47
C MET A 1 60.75 -23.38 -64.16
N LEU A 2 60.45 -24.69 -64.10
CA LEU A 2 60.47 -25.74 -65.14
C LEU A 2 59.06 -26.26 -65.53
N ARG A 3 59.01 -27.14 -66.55
CA ARG A 3 57.84 -27.88 -67.05
C ARG A 3 57.79 -29.31 -66.47
N GLY A 4 56.63 -29.98 -66.56
CA GLY A 4 56.49 -31.44 -66.33
C GLY A 4 55.04 -31.86 -66.06
N ILE A 5 54.17 -31.96 -67.07
CA ILE A 5 53.79 -33.20 -67.81
C ILE A 5 52.56 -33.90 -67.19
N GLN A 6 51.67 -34.35 -68.09
CA GLN A 6 50.38 -35.01 -67.82
C GLN A 6 50.57 -36.48 -67.40
N ALA A 7 49.58 -37.08 -66.72
CA ALA A 7 48.81 -38.21 -67.27
C ALA A 7 47.81 -38.85 -66.27
N LEU A 8 46.54 -38.89 -66.69
CA LEU A 8 45.61 -40.04 -66.73
C LEU A 8 45.63 -41.20 -65.68
N SER A 9 44.40 -41.71 -65.48
CA SER A 9 43.98 -43.10 -65.26
C SER A 9 43.52 -43.54 -63.85
N ARG A 10 42.20 -43.80 -63.78
CA ARG A 10 41.55 -44.85 -62.95
C ARG A 10 41.86 -46.22 -63.62
N PRO A 11 41.79 -47.41 -62.97
CA PRO A 11 40.70 -47.81 -62.07
C PRO A 11 41.03 -48.77 -60.90
N LEU A 12 39.96 -49.28 -60.27
CA LEU A 12 39.92 -50.16 -59.08
C LEU A 12 40.64 -51.52 -59.26
N THR A 13 41.02 -52.16 -58.14
CA THR A 13 40.59 -53.55 -57.81
C THR A 13 40.92 -53.99 -56.36
N ARG A 14 39.97 -54.72 -55.75
CA ARG A 14 40.10 -55.86 -54.78
C ARG A 14 40.79 -55.64 -53.39
N VAL A 15 40.11 -55.80 -52.23
CA VAL A 15 39.60 -57.03 -51.51
C VAL A 15 40.63 -57.60 -50.50
N TYR A 16 40.36 -57.97 -49.23
CA TYR A 16 39.10 -58.27 -48.49
C TYR A 16 39.15 -58.01 -46.95
N ARG A 17 37.96 -57.79 -46.34
CA ARG A 17 37.44 -58.19 -45.00
C ARG A 17 38.35 -58.40 -43.74
N ALA A 18 38.00 -57.68 -42.67
CA ALA A 18 37.70 -58.19 -41.31
C ALA A 18 36.84 -57.13 -40.57
N LEU A 19 35.52 -57.31 -40.32
CA LEU A 19 34.80 -58.09 -39.29
C LEU A 19 34.57 -57.35 -37.93
N ALA A 20 33.27 -57.00 -37.68
CA ALA A 20 32.65 -56.59 -36.41
C ALA A 20 33.16 -55.26 -35.77
N VAL A 21 32.37 -54.46 -35.03
CA VAL A 21 31.24 -54.76 -34.12
C VAL A 21 30.02 -53.82 -34.33
N ILE A 22 28.88 -54.29 -33.83
CA ILE A 22 27.50 -53.75 -33.94
C ILE A 22 27.26 -52.52 -33.05
N GLY A 23 26.40 -51.59 -33.50
CA GLY A 23 25.84 -50.50 -32.68
C GLY A 23 24.65 -49.82 -33.37
N VAL A 24 23.42 -50.27 -33.07
CA VAL A 24 22.19 -49.77 -33.70
C VAL A 24 21.76 -48.42 -33.12
N LEU A 25 21.48 -47.44 -33.98
CA LEU A 25 20.57 -46.33 -33.68
C LEU A 25 19.66 -46.03 -34.88
N ALA A 26 18.65 -46.89 -35.08
CA ALA A 26 17.43 -46.50 -35.77
C ALA A 26 16.50 -45.87 -34.71
N ALA A 27 16.30 -44.55 -34.77
CA ALA A 27 15.43 -43.81 -33.86
C ALA A 27 14.47 -42.91 -34.64
N SER A 28 13.35 -43.52 -35.04
CA SER A 28 11.99 -42.95 -35.00
C SER A 28 11.81 -41.48 -35.40
N LEU A 29 11.32 -41.27 -36.63
CA LEU A 29 10.47 -40.12 -36.93
C LEU A 29 9.14 -40.25 -36.16
N LEU A 30 9.11 -39.74 -34.94
CA LEU A 30 7.88 -39.39 -34.23
C LEU A 30 7.85 -37.87 -34.07
N ALA A 31 7.25 -37.20 -35.05
CA ALA A 31 6.86 -35.80 -34.92
C ALA A 31 5.73 -35.73 -33.89
N SER A 32 6.09 -35.59 -32.61
CA SER A 32 5.16 -35.41 -31.51
C SER A 32 4.33 -34.16 -31.74
N TRP A 33 3.09 -34.33 -32.18
CA TRP A 33 2.03 -33.35 -32.01
C TRP A 33 1.71 -33.24 -30.51
N VAL A 34 2.61 -32.60 -29.77
CA VAL A 34 2.29 -32.08 -28.44
C VAL A 34 1.40 -30.88 -28.69
N GLY A 35 0.09 -31.11 -28.72
CA GLY A 35 -0.88 -30.03 -28.79
C GLY A 35 -0.57 -29.05 -27.66
N ALA A 36 -0.46 -27.77 -28.00
CA ALA A 36 -0.17 -26.73 -27.02
C ALA A 36 -1.28 -26.77 -25.95
N VAL A 37 -0.92 -27.25 -24.75
CA VAL A 37 -1.82 -27.20 -23.60
C VAL A 37 -2.11 -25.72 -23.39
N PRO A 38 -3.37 -25.26 -23.40
CA PRO A 38 -3.66 -23.88 -23.11
C PRO A 38 -3.18 -23.61 -21.69
N GLN A 39 -2.10 -22.83 -21.56
CA GLN A 39 -1.75 -22.29 -20.27
C GLN A 39 -2.88 -21.34 -19.90
N VAL A 40 -3.75 -21.81 -19.00
CA VAL A 40 -4.66 -20.94 -18.27
C VAL A 40 -3.76 -20.06 -17.40
N GLY A 41 -3.34 -18.95 -17.98
CA GLY A 41 -2.74 -17.87 -17.24
C GLY A 41 -3.78 -17.43 -16.22
N LEU A 42 -3.55 -17.75 -14.95
CA LEU A 42 -4.21 -17.06 -13.85
C LEU A 42 -3.79 -15.60 -13.99
N ALA A 43 -4.65 -14.80 -14.63
CA ALA A 43 -4.55 -13.36 -14.51
C ALA A 43 -4.64 -13.07 -13.02
N ALA A 44 -3.57 -12.55 -12.43
CA ALA A 44 -3.65 -12.00 -11.09
C ALA A 44 -4.78 -10.96 -11.11
N SER A 45 -5.72 -11.06 -10.16
CA SER A 45 -6.82 -10.10 -10.10
C SER A 45 -6.21 -8.71 -10.02
N ALA A 46 -6.57 -7.83 -10.95
CA ALA A 46 -6.09 -6.47 -10.93
C ALA A 46 -6.60 -5.79 -9.65
N LEU A 47 -5.75 -5.04 -8.96
CA LEU A 47 -6.19 -4.31 -7.78
C LEU A 47 -7.27 -3.29 -8.18
N PRO A 48 -8.34 -3.14 -7.38
CA PRO A 48 -9.40 -2.20 -7.69
C PRO A 48 -8.88 -0.75 -7.64
N THR A 49 -9.08 0.01 -8.71
CA THR A 49 -8.81 1.46 -8.71
C THR A 49 -10.02 2.22 -8.17
N PHE A 50 -9.85 2.80 -6.97
CA PHE A 50 -10.89 3.57 -6.29
C PHE A 50 -11.03 4.98 -6.87
N ALA A 51 -12.25 5.54 -6.81
CA ALA A 51 -12.51 6.94 -7.09
C ALA A 51 -12.00 7.82 -5.94
N HIS A 52 -12.24 7.40 -4.70
CA HIS A 52 -11.80 8.07 -3.48
C HIS A 52 -11.32 7.05 -2.44
N VAL A 53 -10.20 7.36 -1.81
CA VAL A 53 -9.71 6.67 -0.61
C VAL A 53 -9.61 7.70 0.51
N VAL A 54 -10.23 7.41 1.67
CA VAL A 54 -9.99 8.16 2.91
C VAL A 54 -9.17 7.27 3.83
N ILE A 55 -8.05 7.78 4.33
CA ILE A 55 -7.20 7.13 5.34
C ILE A 55 -7.34 7.96 6.60
N VAL A 56 -7.82 7.34 7.68
CA VAL A 56 -7.79 7.94 9.02
C VAL A 56 -6.76 7.20 9.87
N VAL A 57 -5.96 7.98 10.58
CA VAL A 57 -4.90 7.49 11.47
C VAL A 57 -5.25 7.92 12.89
N GLU A 58 -5.35 6.95 13.78
CA GLU A 58 -5.51 7.10 15.23
C GLU A 58 -4.16 6.81 15.92
N GLU A 59 -4.04 6.96 17.24
CA GLU A 59 -2.75 6.85 17.95
C GLU A 59 -2.73 5.97 19.20
N ASN A 60 -1.54 5.45 19.51
CA ASN A 60 -1.12 4.89 20.80
C ASN A 60 -2.06 3.80 21.39
N ARG A 61 -2.58 2.89 20.57
CA ARG A 61 -3.43 1.78 21.03
C ARG A 61 -3.09 0.49 20.31
N SER A 62 -2.69 -0.54 21.06
CA SER A 62 -2.49 -1.87 20.50
C SER A 62 -3.78 -2.47 19.95
N GLN A 63 -3.64 -3.38 18.98
CA GLN A 63 -4.75 -4.11 18.40
C GLN A 63 -5.59 -4.85 19.46
N ALA A 64 -4.95 -5.37 20.50
CA ALA A 64 -5.62 -6.03 21.62
C ALA A 64 -6.41 -5.07 22.53
N ALA A 65 -6.07 -3.77 22.54
CA ALA A 65 -6.81 -2.74 23.27
C ALA A 65 -8.07 -2.28 22.52
N ILE A 66 -8.12 -2.40 21.19
CA ILE A 66 -9.22 -1.93 20.33
C ILE A 66 -10.17 -3.06 19.89
N ILE A 67 -9.62 -4.15 19.33
CA ILE A 67 -10.42 -5.21 18.73
C ILE A 67 -11.06 -6.07 19.82
N GLY A 68 -12.38 -6.19 19.78
CA GLY A 68 -13.23 -6.77 20.83
C GLY A 68 -13.61 -5.81 21.97
N ASN A 69 -13.05 -4.59 22.02
CA ASN A 69 -13.34 -3.64 23.09
C ASN A 69 -14.72 -3.01 22.94
N LYS A 70 -15.57 -3.13 23.97
CA LYS A 70 -16.92 -2.54 24.01
C LYS A 70 -16.95 -1.01 23.99
N SER A 71 -15.80 -0.37 24.26
CA SER A 71 -15.62 1.08 24.12
C SER A 71 -15.37 1.52 22.67
N ALA A 72 -15.13 0.59 21.74
CA ALA A 72 -14.88 0.84 20.33
C ALA A 72 -15.95 0.21 19.40
N PRO A 73 -17.26 0.45 19.60
CA PRO A 73 -18.31 -0.24 18.85
C PRO A 73 -18.32 0.08 17.34
N PHE A 74 -17.96 1.30 16.92
CA PHE A 74 -17.91 1.63 15.50
C PHE A 74 -16.70 0.99 14.81
N ILE A 75 -15.51 1.08 15.40
CA ILE A 75 -14.29 0.43 14.86
C ILE A 75 -14.49 -1.09 14.78
N ASN A 76 -15.06 -1.71 15.82
CA ASN A 76 -15.36 -3.14 15.80
C ASN A 76 -16.45 -3.50 14.77
N SER A 77 -17.40 -2.61 14.48
CA SER A 77 -18.35 -2.79 13.38
C SER A 77 -17.66 -2.76 12.02
N LEU A 78 -16.69 -1.86 11.79
CA LEU A 78 -15.87 -1.86 10.59
C LEU A 78 -15.03 -3.13 10.47
N ALA A 79 -14.31 -3.52 11.53
CA ALA A 79 -13.48 -4.73 11.56
C ALA A 79 -14.28 -6.02 11.27
N ALA A 80 -15.52 -6.12 11.78
CA ALA A 80 -16.39 -7.28 11.55
C ALA A 80 -17.04 -7.32 10.15
N ASN A 81 -17.02 -6.21 9.39
CA ASN A 81 -17.72 -6.07 8.11
C ASN A 81 -16.79 -5.56 6.97
N GLY A 82 -15.49 -5.56 7.20
CA GLY A 82 -14.42 -5.20 6.25
C GLY A 82 -13.25 -6.18 6.39
N ALA A 83 -12.10 -5.85 5.81
CA ALA A 83 -10.90 -6.66 5.94
C ALA A 83 -10.07 -6.15 7.13
N MET A 84 -10.04 -6.96 8.19
CA MET A 84 -9.26 -6.72 9.41
C MET A 84 -7.89 -7.39 9.29
N MET A 85 -6.84 -6.59 9.26
CA MET A 85 -5.45 -7.04 9.14
C MET A 85 -4.90 -7.45 10.51
N ALA A 86 -5.09 -8.72 10.90
CA ALA A 86 -4.81 -9.19 12.25
C ALA A 86 -3.32 -9.19 12.64
N GLN A 87 -2.40 -9.11 11.68
CA GLN A 87 -0.94 -9.02 11.90
C GLN A 87 -0.35 -7.73 11.30
N ALA A 88 -1.00 -6.59 11.54
CA ALA A 88 -0.44 -5.27 11.26
C ALA A 88 0.48 -4.79 12.40
N PHE A 89 1.63 -4.21 12.03
CA PHE A 89 2.65 -3.71 12.97
C PHE A 89 3.17 -2.35 12.52
N ALA A 90 3.36 -1.45 13.48
CA ALA A 90 3.99 -0.16 13.26
C ALA A 90 5.53 -0.24 13.34
N GLU A 91 6.18 0.72 12.72
CA GLU A 91 7.59 0.66 12.36
C GLU A 91 8.52 1.02 13.52
N THR A 92 8.12 1.95 14.39
CA THR A 92 8.94 2.43 15.51
C THR A 92 8.11 3.19 16.56
N HIS A 93 8.80 3.77 17.55
CA HIS A 93 8.28 4.84 18.41
C HIS A 93 9.26 6.03 18.40
N PRO A 94 8.81 7.29 18.57
CA PRO A 94 7.43 7.75 18.78
C PRO A 94 6.66 7.89 17.46
N SER A 95 5.46 8.47 17.49
CA SER A 95 4.51 8.66 16.38
C SER A 95 5.06 9.12 15.02
N GLU A 96 5.78 10.25 14.98
CA GLU A 96 6.10 10.99 13.75
C GLU A 96 6.74 10.18 12.60
N PRO A 97 7.69 9.26 12.84
CA PRO A 97 8.29 8.44 11.80
C PRO A 97 7.33 7.40 11.23
N ASN A 98 6.26 7.00 11.94
CA ASN A 98 5.25 6.07 11.43
C ASN A 98 4.33 6.75 10.40
N TYR A 99 3.92 8.01 10.65
CA TYR A 99 3.25 8.84 9.65
C TYR A 99 4.12 9.05 8.40
N LEU A 100 5.42 9.26 8.58
CA LEU A 100 6.38 9.38 7.47
C LEU A 100 6.60 8.04 6.76
N ALA A 101 6.54 6.90 7.46
CA ALA A 101 6.56 5.57 6.88
C ALA A 101 5.33 5.32 5.98
N LEU A 102 4.14 5.66 6.45
CA LEU A 102 2.88 5.52 5.70
C LEU A 102 2.78 6.46 4.48
N PHE A 103 3.36 7.66 4.57
CA PHE A 103 3.21 8.69 3.52
C PHE A 103 4.37 8.75 2.52
N ALA A 104 5.60 8.44 2.95
CA ALA A 104 6.82 8.61 2.16
C ALA A 104 7.75 7.38 2.20
N GLY A 105 7.29 6.25 2.75
CA GLY A 105 8.06 5.00 2.75
C GLY A 105 9.34 5.07 3.58
N ASN A 106 9.47 6.02 4.53
CA ASN A 106 10.70 6.19 5.30
C ASN A 106 10.46 6.87 6.66
N THR A 107 11.07 6.35 7.73
CA THR A 107 11.09 6.96 9.07
C THR A 107 12.09 8.12 9.20
N PHE A 108 12.94 8.34 8.19
CA PHE A 108 14.07 9.27 8.18
C PHE A 108 15.09 9.06 9.33
N GLY A 109 15.07 7.88 9.97
CA GLY A 109 15.88 7.59 11.14
C GLY A 109 15.52 8.41 12.38
N LEU A 110 14.34 9.03 12.40
CA LEU A 110 13.85 9.82 13.52
C LEU A 110 13.57 8.92 14.74
N THR A 111 14.19 9.26 15.87
CA THR A 111 14.01 8.59 17.17
C THR A 111 13.33 9.48 18.22
N LYS A 112 12.82 10.62 17.77
CA LYS A 112 12.09 11.63 18.57
C LYS A 112 11.28 12.54 17.66
N ASN A 113 10.19 13.08 18.20
CA ASN A 113 9.38 14.12 17.54
C ASN A 113 10.24 15.37 17.26
N THR A 114 10.17 15.90 16.03
CA THR A 114 11.05 16.92 15.48
C THR A 114 10.26 17.89 14.60
N CYS A 115 10.01 19.11 15.07
CA CYS A 115 9.30 20.11 14.26
C CYS A 115 10.22 21.29 13.89
N PRO A 116 10.43 21.59 12.58
CA PRO A 116 10.02 20.81 11.40
C PRO A 116 10.93 19.60 11.12
N VAL A 117 10.36 18.53 10.58
CA VAL A 117 11.08 17.62 9.67
C VAL A 117 11.19 18.30 8.30
N ASN A 118 12.33 18.13 7.62
CA ASN A 118 12.52 18.60 6.25
C ASN A 118 12.79 17.41 5.32
N GLY A 119 11.73 16.90 4.68
CA GLY A 119 11.80 15.87 3.65
C GLY A 119 12.16 16.40 2.26
N GLY A 120 12.27 17.72 2.09
CA GLY A 120 12.58 18.36 0.80
C GLY A 120 11.62 17.92 -0.30
N ALA A 121 12.16 17.64 -1.49
CA ALA A 121 11.39 17.15 -2.64
C ALA A 121 11.51 15.62 -2.83
N LEU A 122 11.70 14.85 -1.75
CA LEU A 122 11.76 13.38 -1.83
C LEU A 122 10.38 12.80 -2.22
N PRO A 123 10.35 11.65 -2.93
CA PRO A 123 9.09 11.04 -3.36
C PRO A 123 8.22 10.61 -2.18
N ASN A 124 6.94 10.88 -2.31
CA ASN A 124 5.89 10.60 -1.33
C ASN A 124 4.53 10.50 -2.04
N LEU A 125 3.59 9.81 -1.41
CA LEU A 125 2.28 9.47 -1.99
C LEU A 125 1.55 10.70 -2.56
N GLY A 126 1.57 11.83 -1.84
CA GLY A 126 0.95 13.07 -2.32
C GLY A 126 1.60 13.59 -3.61
N SER A 127 2.92 13.67 -3.66
CA SER A 127 3.67 14.11 -4.85
C SER A 127 3.53 13.15 -6.04
N GLU A 128 3.41 11.85 -5.79
CA GLU A 128 3.29 10.81 -6.81
C GLU A 128 1.90 10.81 -7.44
N LEU A 129 0.84 10.91 -6.62
CA LEU A 129 -0.54 11.10 -7.07
C LEU A 129 -0.65 12.33 -7.99
N LEU A 130 -0.14 13.48 -7.54
CA LEU A 130 -0.17 14.73 -8.32
C LEU A 130 0.60 14.60 -9.64
N SER A 131 1.75 13.92 -9.63
CA SER A 131 2.56 13.70 -10.83
C SER A 131 1.89 12.75 -11.84
N ALA A 132 1.08 11.81 -11.36
CA ALA A 132 0.28 10.90 -12.18
C ALA A 132 -1.08 11.48 -12.63
N GLY A 133 -1.41 12.72 -12.23
CA GLY A 133 -2.68 13.39 -12.58
C GLY A 133 -3.86 13.06 -11.65
N TYR A 134 -3.62 12.35 -10.55
CA TYR A 134 -4.57 12.16 -9.46
C TYR A 134 -4.56 13.34 -8.48
N THR A 135 -5.43 13.30 -7.48
CA THR A 135 -5.58 14.39 -6.49
C THR A 135 -5.37 13.91 -5.05
N PHE A 136 -4.78 14.79 -4.24
CA PHE A 136 -4.48 14.57 -2.83
C PHE A 136 -4.99 15.72 -1.97
N MET A 137 -5.50 15.43 -0.76
CA MET A 137 -5.70 16.44 0.28
C MET A 137 -5.57 15.82 1.68
N GLY A 138 -5.06 16.60 2.63
CA GLY A 138 -5.01 16.22 4.03
C GLY A 138 -5.90 17.13 4.88
N PHE A 139 -6.80 16.52 5.64
CA PHE A 139 -7.77 17.18 6.52
C PHE A 139 -7.38 16.93 7.98
N ALA A 140 -6.92 17.96 8.69
CA ALA A 140 -6.47 17.83 10.08
C ALA A 140 -7.35 18.64 11.03
N GLU A 141 -7.83 18.02 12.11
CA GLU A 141 -8.63 18.67 13.15
C GLU A 141 -7.76 19.70 13.90
N ASP A 142 -8.38 20.82 14.29
CA ASP A 142 -7.73 21.99 14.91
C ASP A 142 -6.55 22.63 14.14
N LEU A 143 -6.27 22.23 12.89
CA LEU A 143 -5.33 22.96 12.02
C LEU A 143 -5.82 24.43 11.91
N PRO A 144 -5.01 25.42 12.32
CA PRO A 144 -5.54 26.78 12.55
C PRO A 144 -5.77 27.57 11.27
N ALA A 145 -5.16 27.15 10.15
CA ALA A 145 -5.34 27.72 8.82
C ALA A 145 -4.89 26.73 7.75
N VAL A 146 -5.42 26.87 6.53
CA VAL A 146 -4.93 26.15 5.35
C VAL A 146 -3.43 26.38 5.16
N GLY A 147 -2.67 25.31 5.00
CA GLY A 147 -1.22 25.35 4.83
C GLY A 147 -0.41 25.76 6.06
N SER A 148 -1.02 25.79 7.26
CA SER A 148 -0.30 26.17 8.48
C SER A 148 0.86 25.23 8.79
N THR A 149 2.02 25.81 9.10
CA THR A 149 3.26 25.10 9.42
C THR A 149 3.59 25.07 10.90
N VAL A 150 2.69 25.57 11.77
CA VAL A 150 2.88 25.58 13.24
C VAL A 150 3.08 24.16 13.76
N CYS A 151 3.86 24.00 14.83
CA CYS A 151 4.10 22.69 15.42
C CYS A 151 2.89 22.14 16.18
N SER A 152 2.08 23.02 16.77
CA SER A 152 0.83 22.69 17.45
C SER A 152 -0.12 23.89 17.50
N ALA A 153 -1.42 23.62 17.70
CA ALA A 153 -2.44 24.63 17.97
C ALA A 153 -3.64 23.99 18.68
N GLY A 154 -3.91 24.35 19.93
CA GLY A 154 -4.91 23.63 20.73
C GLY A 154 -4.52 22.16 20.87
N LYS A 155 -5.30 21.25 20.28
CA LYS A 155 -5.04 19.80 20.23
C LYS A 155 -4.48 19.30 18.90
N TYR A 156 -4.30 20.17 17.91
CA TYR A 156 -3.57 19.86 16.68
C TYR A 156 -2.07 19.65 16.98
N ALA A 157 -1.48 18.58 16.45
CA ALA A 157 -0.05 18.34 16.47
C ALA A 157 0.49 18.05 15.06
N ARG A 158 1.46 18.85 14.60
CA ARG A 158 2.03 18.72 13.24
C ARG A 158 2.74 17.39 13.00
N LYS A 159 3.22 16.72 14.05
CA LYS A 159 3.87 15.39 13.96
C LYS A 159 2.98 14.33 13.29
N HIS A 160 1.66 14.53 13.30
CA HIS A 160 0.65 13.64 12.69
C HIS A 160 0.38 13.93 11.20
N VAL A 161 1.06 14.92 10.62
CA VAL A 161 0.64 15.58 9.37
C VAL A 161 1.78 15.50 8.35
N PRO A 162 2.13 14.31 7.84
CA PRO A 162 3.42 14.05 7.21
C PRO A 162 3.66 14.89 5.95
N TRP A 163 2.61 15.22 5.20
CA TRP A 163 2.71 15.96 3.93
C TRP A 163 3.27 17.39 4.07
N VAL A 164 3.12 18.05 5.22
CA VAL A 164 3.66 19.42 5.41
C VAL A 164 5.19 19.46 5.58
N ASN A 165 5.84 18.29 5.64
CA ASN A 165 7.29 18.17 5.74
C ASN A 165 7.99 18.14 4.36
N PHE A 166 7.24 18.14 3.26
CA PHE A 166 7.75 18.02 1.89
C PHE A 166 7.45 19.27 1.05
N SER A 167 8.45 19.78 0.33
CA SER A 167 8.32 20.97 -0.52
C SER A 167 7.70 20.68 -1.89
N ASN A 168 7.53 19.41 -2.26
CA ASN A 168 6.85 18.96 -3.47
C ASN A 168 5.35 18.68 -3.27
N VAL A 169 4.81 18.89 -2.07
CA VAL A 169 3.36 18.88 -1.80
C VAL A 169 2.90 20.32 -1.54
N PRO A 170 1.98 20.89 -2.36
CA PRO A 170 1.49 22.25 -2.15
C PRO A 170 0.81 22.44 -0.79
N ALA A 171 1.21 23.46 -0.03
CA ALA A 171 0.65 23.73 1.30
C ALA A 171 -0.87 23.94 1.31
N THR A 172 -1.46 24.37 0.18
CA THR A 172 -2.91 24.50 -0.01
C THR A 172 -3.68 23.18 0.06
N LEU A 173 -2.99 22.03 0.02
CA LEU A 173 -3.57 20.69 0.19
C LEU A 173 -3.60 20.24 1.66
N SER A 174 -3.11 21.06 2.60
CA SER A 174 -3.28 20.85 4.04
C SER A 174 -4.39 21.76 4.55
N VAL A 175 -5.56 21.20 4.91
CA VAL A 175 -6.76 21.97 5.26
C VAL A 175 -7.31 21.58 6.63
N PRO A 176 -8.03 22.48 7.33
CA PRO A 176 -8.72 22.13 8.57
C PRO A 176 -9.80 21.08 8.32
N PHE A 177 -9.99 20.14 9.26
CA PHE A 177 -10.99 19.08 9.14
C PHE A 177 -12.44 19.59 8.99
N SER A 178 -12.73 20.84 9.40
CA SER A 178 -14.00 21.51 9.12
C SER A 178 -14.31 21.69 7.62
N ALA A 179 -13.32 21.52 6.74
CA ALA A 179 -13.50 21.47 5.29
C ALA A 179 -13.84 20.06 4.75
N PHE A 180 -13.79 19.01 5.57
CA PHE A 180 -14.15 17.66 5.14
C PHE A 180 -15.63 17.60 4.70
N PRO A 181 -15.94 17.05 3.51
CA PRO A 181 -17.26 17.18 2.93
C PRO A 181 -18.36 16.44 3.72
N LYS A 182 -19.58 16.95 3.57
CA LYS A 182 -20.82 16.25 3.99
C LYS A 182 -21.22 15.23 2.91
N PRO A 183 -22.09 14.24 3.23
CA PRO A 183 -22.34 13.10 2.34
C PRO A 183 -22.81 13.42 0.92
N GLN A 184 -23.49 14.55 0.73
CA GLN A 184 -23.94 15.01 -0.59
C GLN A 184 -22.77 15.42 -1.51
N ASN A 185 -21.59 15.68 -0.94
CA ASN A 185 -20.40 16.20 -1.62
C ASN A 185 -19.24 15.19 -1.67
N TYR A 186 -19.42 13.95 -1.18
CA TYR A 186 -18.39 12.90 -1.30
C TYR A 186 -17.95 12.60 -2.76
N PRO A 187 -18.79 12.69 -3.81
CA PRO A 187 -18.33 12.59 -5.20
C PRO A 187 -17.29 13.64 -5.64
N GLY A 188 -17.07 14.68 -4.83
CA GLY A 188 -16.06 15.72 -5.07
C GLY A 188 -14.82 15.61 -4.17
N LEU A 189 -14.63 14.49 -3.46
CA LEU A 189 -13.41 14.23 -2.70
C LEU A 189 -12.18 14.11 -3.65
N PRO A 190 -10.96 14.33 -3.14
CA PRO A 190 -9.74 13.90 -3.81
C PRO A 190 -9.69 12.38 -4.04
N THR A 191 -8.76 11.95 -4.89
CA THR A 191 -8.44 10.53 -5.13
C THR A 191 -7.94 9.85 -3.86
N VAL A 192 -7.04 10.50 -3.12
CA VAL A 192 -6.63 10.07 -1.78
C VAL A 192 -6.73 11.24 -0.81
N SER A 193 -7.40 11.00 0.32
CA SER A 193 -7.57 11.94 1.42
C SER A 193 -7.02 11.36 2.71
N PHE A 194 -6.23 12.13 3.45
CA PHE A 194 -5.93 11.80 4.85
C PHE A 194 -6.85 12.57 5.78
N VAL A 195 -7.32 11.92 6.84
CA VAL A 195 -8.06 12.52 7.95
C VAL A 195 -7.25 12.29 9.22
N ILE A 196 -6.94 13.38 9.92
CA ILE A 196 -6.14 13.37 11.14
C ILE A 196 -7.00 14.00 12.24
N PRO A 197 -7.55 13.22 13.17
CA PRO A 197 -8.20 13.75 14.36
C PRO A 197 -7.18 14.53 15.22
N ASN A 198 -7.66 15.29 16.20
CA ASN A 198 -6.77 15.94 17.15
C ASN A 198 -6.34 14.97 18.28
N ALA A 199 -5.38 15.36 19.12
CA ALA A 199 -4.82 14.52 20.18
C ALA A 199 -5.83 13.99 21.24
N ASP A 200 -7.05 14.53 21.30
CA ASP A 200 -8.12 14.00 22.16
C ASP A 200 -9.04 12.99 21.42
N ASN A 201 -9.09 13.05 20.09
CA ASN A 201 -9.98 12.28 19.25
C ASN A 201 -9.28 11.15 18.49
N ASP A 202 -7.95 11.22 18.33
CA ASP A 202 -7.09 10.13 17.82
C ASP A 202 -6.78 9.07 18.89
N MET A 203 -7.30 9.25 20.11
CA MET A 203 -7.03 8.44 21.31
C MET A 203 -5.62 8.59 21.93
N HIS A 204 -4.77 9.52 21.52
CA HIS A 204 -3.44 9.76 22.15
C HIS A 204 -3.59 10.22 23.60
N ASP A 205 -4.16 11.40 23.81
CA ASP A 205 -4.55 11.95 25.13
C ASP A 205 -5.96 11.47 25.54
N GLY A 206 -6.78 11.12 24.54
CA GLY A 206 -8.18 10.75 24.69
C GLY A 206 -8.46 9.29 25.06
N SER A 207 -9.73 9.03 25.38
CA SER A 207 -10.22 7.66 25.63
C SER A 207 -10.66 6.96 24.34
N ILE A 208 -10.60 5.62 24.33
CA ILE A 208 -11.08 4.79 23.21
C ILE A 208 -12.54 5.11 22.85
N ALA A 209 -13.40 5.33 23.86
CA ALA A 209 -14.81 5.69 23.65
C ALA A 209 -14.99 7.08 23.03
N GLN A 210 -14.04 8.00 23.22
CA GLN A 210 -14.08 9.32 22.62
C GLN A 210 -13.71 9.27 21.13
N GLY A 211 -12.60 8.61 20.79
CA GLY A 211 -12.16 8.45 19.40
C GLY A 211 -13.14 7.64 18.56
N ASP A 212 -13.64 6.50 19.07
CA ASP A 212 -14.68 5.71 18.38
C ASP A 212 -15.95 6.53 18.12
N ALA A 213 -16.38 7.32 19.11
CA ALA A 213 -17.53 8.20 18.95
C ALA A 213 -17.25 9.35 17.96
N TRP A 214 -16.00 9.84 17.85
CA TRP A 214 -15.60 10.83 16.85
C TRP A 214 -15.63 10.21 15.44
N LEU A 215 -14.93 9.09 15.24
CA LEU A 215 -14.94 8.32 14.00
C LEU A 215 -16.37 7.99 13.55
N ASN A 216 -17.24 7.57 14.47
CA ASN A 216 -18.64 7.29 14.16
C ASN A 216 -19.41 8.55 13.73
N ARG A 217 -19.24 9.69 14.42
CA ARG A 217 -19.90 10.95 14.05
C ARG A 217 -19.46 11.47 12.68
N HIS A 218 -18.19 11.29 12.34
CA HIS A 218 -17.56 11.99 11.22
C HIS A 218 -17.35 11.12 9.97
N LEU A 219 -17.06 9.82 10.14
CA LEU A 219 -16.69 8.92 9.05
C LEU A 219 -17.68 7.78 8.81
N SER A 220 -18.65 7.49 9.70
CA SER A 220 -19.66 6.43 9.45
C SER A 220 -20.49 6.66 8.18
N ALA A 221 -20.79 7.92 7.84
CA ALA A 221 -21.49 8.27 6.63
C ALA A 221 -20.63 8.03 5.38
N TYR A 222 -19.33 8.35 5.43
CA TYR A 222 -18.39 8.05 4.36
C TYR A 222 -18.19 6.54 4.21
N ALA A 223 -17.95 5.81 5.30
CA ALA A 223 -17.83 4.34 5.30
C ALA A 223 -19.05 3.67 4.64
N ASN A 224 -20.26 4.13 4.98
CA ASN A 224 -21.48 3.60 4.37
C ASN A 224 -21.62 3.94 2.89
N TRP A 225 -21.27 5.17 2.49
CA TRP A 225 -21.28 5.61 1.09
C TRP A 225 -20.23 4.88 0.24
N ALA A 226 -19.04 4.65 0.79
CA ALA A 226 -17.88 4.08 0.11
C ALA A 226 -18.19 2.70 -0.52
N LYS A 227 -18.94 1.86 0.20
CA LYS A 227 -19.41 0.53 -0.25
C LYS A 227 -20.10 0.51 -1.62
N THR A 228 -20.78 1.58 -2.00
CA THR A 228 -21.59 1.63 -3.24
C THR A 228 -21.10 2.68 -4.25
N ASN A 229 -19.98 3.35 -3.98
CA ASN A 229 -19.46 4.47 -4.78
C ASN A 229 -17.97 4.30 -5.15
N ASN A 230 -17.54 3.08 -5.45
CA ASN A 230 -16.16 2.73 -5.84
C ASN A 230 -15.10 3.41 -4.94
N SER A 231 -15.31 3.40 -3.62
CA SER A 231 -14.46 4.15 -2.68
C SER A 231 -14.11 3.32 -1.46
N LEU A 232 -13.05 3.73 -0.77
CA LEU A 232 -12.43 3.01 0.34
C LEU A 232 -12.25 3.91 1.56
N LEU A 233 -12.47 3.35 2.75
CA LEU A 233 -12.00 3.86 4.03
C LEU A 233 -10.90 2.90 4.54
N VAL A 234 -9.77 3.46 4.95
CA VAL A 234 -8.73 2.76 5.72
C VAL A 234 -8.70 3.38 7.10
N VAL A 235 -8.81 2.56 8.15
CA VAL A 235 -8.65 2.96 9.56
C VAL A 235 -7.42 2.24 10.09
N THR A 236 -6.41 2.99 10.54
CA THR A 236 -5.13 2.44 11.03
C THR A 236 -4.62 3.26 12.21
N TRP A 237 -3.55 2.79 12.86
CA TRP A 237 -2.91 3.48 13.98
C TRP A 237 -1.44 3.71 13.68
N ASP A 238 -0.90 4.85 14.12
CA ASP A 238 0.53 5.17 13.93
C ASP A 238 1.46 4.22 14.71
N GLU A 239 1.11 3.89 15.95
CA GLU A 239 1.81 2.98 16.85
C GLU A 239 0.89 2.46 17.97
N ASP A 240 1.37 1.46 18.71
CA ASP A 240 0.66 0.94 19.87
C ASP A 240 0.96 1.68 21.18
N ASP A 241 0.48 1.17 22.31
CA ASP A 241 0.65 1.76 23.64
C ASP A 241 2.07 1.61 24.25
N GLY A 242 3.09 1.41 23.41
CA GLY A 242 4.49 1.16 23.81
C GLY A 242 4.77 -0.31 24.15
N SER A 243 3.95 -1.21 23.62
CA SER A 243 4.08 -2.66 23.80
C SER A 243 5.23 -3.22 22.95
N SER A 244 5.85 -4.31 23.40
CA SER A 244 7.03 -4.87 22.75
C SER A 244 6.82 -5.44 21.34
N ARG A 245 5.56 -5.48 20.86
CA ARG A 245 5.23 -5.93 19.50
C ARG A 245 4.95 -4.80 18.52
N ASN A 246 4.67 -3.58 18.98
CA ASN A 246 4.12 -2.48 18.18
C ASN A 246 2.94 -2.91 17.27
N GLN A 247 2.00 -3.69 17.81
CA GLN A 247 0.94 -4.34 17.02
C GLN A 247 -0.30 -3.44 16.96
N ILE A 248 -0.57 -2.87 15.80
CA ILE A 248 -1.63 -1.87 15.56
C ILE A 248 -2.89 -2.51 14.96
N PRO A 249 -4.10 -1.98 15.20
CA PRO A 249 -5.25 -2.31 14.39
C PRO A 249 -5.10 -1.72 12.98
N THR A 250 -5.55 -2.43 11.95
CA THR A 250 -5.73 -1.88 10.60
C THR A 250 -6.92 -2.54 9.92
N VAL A 251 -7.85 -1.71 9.41
CA VAL A 251 -9.10 -2.14 8.78
C VAL A 251 -9.26 -1.43 7.44
N PHE A 252 -9.54 -2.22 6.40
CA PHE A 252 -10.02 -1.73 5.10
C PHE A 252 -11.53 -1.93 5.03
N TYR A 253 -12.28 -0.91 4.58
CA TYR A 253 -13.74 -0.94 4.51
C TYR A 253 -14.26 -0.10 3.34
N GLY A 254 -15.06 -0.68 2.43
CA GLY A 254 -15.59 0.08 1.30
C GLY A 254 -16.08 -0.82 0.16
N ALA A 255 -16.10 -0.26 -1.05
CA ALA A 255 -16.30 -1.04 -2.26
C ALA A 255 -15.16 -2.05 -2.42
N HIS A 256 -15.42 -3.16 -3.12
CA HIS A 256 -14.44 -4.21 -3.44
C HIS A 256 -13.74 -4.87 -2.24
N VAL A 257 -14.03 -4.52 -1.00
CA VAL A 257 -13.45 -5.19 0.17
C VAL A 257 -14.23 -6.48 0.45
N ARG A 258 -13.52 -7.62 0.48
CA ARG A 258 -14.03 -8.89 1.01
C ARG A 258 -13.95 -8.86 2.54
N PRO A 259 -15.08 -8.95 3.28
CA PRO A 259 -15.03 -8.97 4.73
C PRO A 259 -14.33 -10.23 5.27
N GLY A 260 -13.43 -10.06 6.24
CA GLY A 260 -12.66 -11.17 6.79
C GLY A 260 -11.55 -10.74 7.74
N THR A 261 -10.91 -11.73 8.34
CA THR A 261 -9.74 -11.55 9.20
C THR A 261 -8.52 -12.15 8.51
N TYR A 262 -7.57 -11.27 8.19
CA TYR A 262 -6.40 -11.55 7.36
C TYR A 262 -5.15 -11.65 8.24
N ASN A 263 -4.28 -12.62 7.98
CA ASN A 263 -3.21 -13.02 8.92
C ASN A 263 -1.79 -12.83 8.37
N GLU A 264 -1.66 -12.37 7.14
CA GLU A 264 -0.41 -11.90 6.57
C GLU A 264 0.15 -10.73 7.37
N THR A 265 1.46 -10.74 7.58
CA THR A 265 2.17 -9.71 8.31
C THR A 265 2.32 -8.47 7.44
N ILE A 266 1.82 -7.34 7.91
CA ILE A 266 1.92 -6.04 7.22
C ILE A 266 2.48 -4.94 8.12
N SER A 267 3.00 -3.88 7.51
CA SER A 267 3.27 -2.60 8.17
C SER A 267 2.73 -1.43 7.35
N HIS A 268 2.98 -0.18 7.77
CA HIS A 268 2.59 1.01 7.00
C HIS A 268 3.14 0.98 5.56
N TYR A 269 4.34 0.41 5.36
CA TYR A 269 4.92 0.22 4.03
C TYR A 269 4.08 -0.68 3.11
N ASN A 270 3.37 -1.69 3.63
CA ASN A 270 2.44 -2.49 2.82
C ASN A 270 1.20 -1.70 2.44
N VAL A 271 0.67 -0.87 3.35
CA VAL A 271 -0.48 0.01 3.08
C VAL A 271 -0.11 1.01 1.99
N LEU A 272 1.04 1.67 2.09
CA LEU A 272 1.58 2.57 1.07
C LEU A 272 1.79 1.85 -0.28
N SER A 273 2.49 0.70 -0.27
CA SER A 273 2.72 -0.16 -1.43
C SER A 273 1.43 -0.60 -2.14
N THR A 274 0.34 -0.76 -1.39
CA THR A 274 -0.99 -1.07 -1.92
C THR A 274 -1.62 0.12 -2.61
N LEU A 275 -1.57 1.32 -2.00
CA LEU A 275 -2.07 2.57 -2.58
C LEU A 275 -1.30 2.94 -3.85
N GLU A 276 0.03 2.85 -3.82
CA GLU A 276 0.89 3.06 -4.98
C GLU A 276 0.51 2.11 -6.13
N GLN A 277 0.35 0.82 -5.82
CA GLN A 277 0.02 -0.20 -6.82
C GLN A 277 -1.39 -0.03 -7.41
N ILE A 278 -2.38 0.39 -6.60
CA ILE A 278 -3.79 0.65 -6.99
C ILE A 278 -3.89 1.77 -8.04
N TYR A 279 -3.01 2.77 -7.96
CA TYR A 279 -2.99 3.94 -8.85
C TYR A 279 -1.90 3.88 -9.94
N GLY A 280 -1.09 2.81 -9.96
CA GLY A 280 0.00 2.65 -10.94
C GLY A 280 1.20 3.57 -10.70
N LEU A 281 1.41 3.99 -9.45
CA LEU A 281 2.50 4.86 -9.04
C LEU A 281 3.82 4.07 -8.90
N PRO A 282 5.00 4.72 -8.98
CA PRO A 282 6.22 4.14 -8.46
C PRO A 282 6.07 3.84 -6.96
N LYS A 283 6.89 2.91 -6.44
CA LYS A 283 6.97 2.66 -4.99
C LYS A 283 8.09 3.48 -4.38
N THR A 284 7.82 4.20 -3.28
CA THR A 284 8.84 5.00 -2.58
C THR A 284 9.42 4.28 -1.36
N GLY A 285 10.69 4.58 -1.07
CA GLY A 285 11.40 4.10 0.12
C GLY A 285 11.28 2.58 0.35
N TYR A 286 10.95 2.20 1.58
CA TYR A 286 10.79 0.81 2.00
C TYR A 286 9.52 0.14 1.44
N ALA A 287 8.52 0.89 0.93
CA ALA A 287 7.35 0.31 0.26
C ALA A 287 7.74 -0.50 -1.00
N THR A 288 8.88 -0.17 -1.62
CA THR A 288 9.53 -0.97 -2.69
C THR A 288 9.70 -2.45 -2.31
N ASN A 289 9.99 -2.74 -1.04
CA ASN A 289 10.23 -4.10 -0.53
C ASN A 289 9.01 -4.72 0.16
N ALA A 290 7.94 -3.94 0.36
CA ALA A 290 6.69 -4.41 0.94
C ALA A 290 5.76 -4.90 -0.19
N PRO A 291 5.27 -6.16 -0.18
CA PRO A 291 4.25 -6.58 -1.13
C PRO A 291 2.94 -5.81 -0.90
N PRO A 292 2.18 -5.46 -1.95
CA PRO A 292 0.85 -4.88 -1.79
C PRO A 292 -0.09 -5.97 -1.24
N ILE A 293 -1.14 -5.54 -0.54
CA ILE A 293 -2.20 -6.42 -0.05
C ILE A 293 -3.11 -6.74 -1.25
N THR A 294 -3.35 -8.02 -1.53
CA THR A 294 -3.99 -8.45 -2.81
C THR A 294 -5.23 -9.35 -2.65
N ASP A 295 -5.41 -9.97 -1.50
CA ASP A 295 -6.43 -11.00 -1.22
C ASP A 295 -7.64 -10.48 -0.42
N ILE A 296 -7.56 -9.25 0.08
CA ILE A 296 -8.70 -8.52 0.67
C ILE A 296 -9.70 -8.00 -0.37
N TRP A 297 -9.39 -8.11 -1.67
CA TRP A 297 -10.20 -7.53 -2.75
C TRP A 297 -11.14 -8.54 -3.40
N GLY A 298 -12.33 -8.08 -3.74
CA GLY A 298 -13.38 -8.78 -4.46
C GLY A 298 -13.68 -8.18 -5.83
N ASP A 299 -14.64 -8.83 -6.49
CA ASP A 299 -15.10 -8.56 -7.85
C ASP A 299 -16.24 -7.52 -7.86
#